data_AF-A0A451BVL9-F1
#
_entry.id   AF-A0A451BVL9-F1
#
_cell.length_a   1.000
_cell.length_b   1.000
_cell.length_c   1.000
_cell.angle_alpha   90.00
_cell.angle_beta   90.00
_cell.angle_gamma   90.00
#
_symmetry.space_group_name_H-M   'P 1'
#
loop_
_entity.id
_entity.type
_entity.pdbx_description
1 polymer ?
#
loop_
_entity_poly.entity_id
_entity_poly.type
_entity_poly.pdbx_seq_one_letter_code
_entity_poly.pdbx_strand_id
1 'polypeptide(L)' 'MQRDIEALTTELIGLPKRERLEIVRFLLFLDNRSPDSDDIESVWEKEITDRVRAVDSKTAMGLGYDAAMEEIEKRFTS' A
#
# COMPACT_ATOMS: atom_id res chain seq x y z
N MET A 1 -6.16 -29.57 -13.20
CA MET A 1 -4.99 -30.07 -13.95
C MET A 1 -3.75 -29.69 -13.15
N GLN A 2 -3.22 -30.60 -12.34
CA GLN A 2 -2.07 -30.31 -11.47
C GLN A 2 -0.82 -30.42 -12.34
N ARG A 3 -0.28 -29.27 -12.75
CA ARG A 3 1.02 -29.25 -13.44
C ARG A 3 2.11 -29.52 -12.41
N ASP A 4 3.06 -30.37 -12.80
CA ASP A 4 4.23 -30.66 -12.00
C ASP A 4 5.10 -29.39 -11.86
N ILE A 5 5.46 -29.04 -10.63
CA ILE A 5 6.29 -27.86 -10.33
C ILE A 5 7.66 -28.01 -10.97
N GLU A 6 8.19 -29.23 -11.07
CA GLU A 6 9.47 -29.49 -11.73
C GLU A 6 9.41 -29.20 -13.22
N ALA A 7 8.32 -29.58 -13.89
CA ALA A 7 8.12 -29.29 -15.31
C ALA A 7 8.02 -27.78 -15.58
N LEU A 8 7.25 -27.07 -14.75
CA LEU A 8 7.12 -25.61 -14.81
C LEU A 8 8.47 -24.90 -14.58
N THR A 9 9.26 -25.37 -13.61
CA THR A 9 10.57 -24.81 -13.29
C THR A 9 11.55 -25.02 -14.45
N THR A 10 11.49 -26.19 -15.07
CA THR A 10 12.32 -26.53 -16.24
C THR A 10 12.00 -25.63 -17.43
N GLU A 11 10.71 -25.42 -17.72
CA GLU A 11 10.27 -24.48 -18.76
C GLU A 11 10.74 -23.04 -18.47
N LEU A 12 10.59 -22.58 -17.22
CA LEU A 12 11.01 -21.24 -16.80
C LEU A 12 12.51 -21.01 -16.94
N ILE A 13 13.34 -21.99 -16.55
CA ILE A 13 14.80 -21.89 -16.65
C ILE A 13 15.24 -21.84 -18.13
N GLY A 14 14.53 -22.54 -19.01
CA GLY A 14 14.81 -22.59 -20.45
C GLY A 14 14.57 -21.28 -21.20
N LEU A 15 13.82 -20.33 -20.63
CA LEU A 15 13.53 -19.05 -21.27
C LEU A 15 14.77 -18.13 -21.34
N PRO A 16 14.83 -17.21 -22.32
CA PRO A 16 15.81 -16.14 -22.32
C PRO A 16 15.79 -15.32 -21.03
N LYS A 17 16.95 -14.81 -20.60
CA LYS A 17 17.09 -14.04 -19.34
C LYS A 17 16.06 -12.91 -19.22
N ARG A 18 15.77 -12.20 -20.31
CA ARG A 18 14.81 -11.09 -20.33
C ARG A 18 13.39 -11.57 -20.01
N GLU A 19 12.95 -12.65 -20.62
CA GLU A 19 11.62 -13.22 -20.40
C GLU A 19 11.46 -13.74 -18.97
N ARG A 20 12.50 -14.38 -18.42
CA ARG A 20 12.51 -14.78 -17.00
C ARG A 20 12.34 -13.59 -16.05
N LEU A 21 13.04 -12.49 -16.33
CA LEU A 21 12.93 -11.28 -15.50
C LEU A 21 11.55 -10.62 -15.61
N GLU A 22 10.93 -10.60 -16.78
CA GLU A 22 9.57 -10.08 -16.95
C GLU A 22 8.54 -10.94 -16.19
N ILE A 23 8.69 -12.26 -16.21
CA ILE A 23 7.82 -13.15 -15.44
C ILE A 23 7.99 -12.91 -13.94
N VAL A 24 9.23 -12.80 -13.45
CA VAL A 24 9.51 -12.48 -12.04
C VAL A 24 8.89 -11.12 -11.67
N ARG A 25 9.04 -10.09 -12.51
CA ARG A 25 8.41 -8.78 -12.30
C ARG A 25 6.89 -8.90 -12.19
N PHE A 26 6.27 -9.69 -13.07
CA PHE A 26 4.82 -9.88 -13.07
C PHE A 26 4.35 -10.62 -11.82
N LEU A 27 5.05 -11.67 -11.41
CA LEU A 27 4.76 -12.43 -10.19
C LEU A 27 4.89 -11.55 -8.94
N LEU A 28 5.96 -10.76 -8.84
CA LEU A 28 6.13 -9.81 -7.74
C LEU A 28 5.02 -8.76 -7.71
N PHE A 29 4.57 -8.28 -8.86
CA PHE A 29 3.46 -7.33 -8.93
C PHE A 29 2.13 -7.96 -8.46
N LEU A 30 1.88 -9.23 -8.79
CA LEU A 30 0.70 -9.95 -8.32
C LEU A 30 0.76 -10.24 -6.83
N ASP A 31 1.90 -10.66 -6.30
CA ASP A 31 2.10 -10.98 -4.88
C ASP A 31 2.03 -9.71 -4.01
N ASN A 32 2.48 -8.57 -4.56
CA ASN A 32 2.37 -7.27 -3.91
C ASN A 32 0.93 -6.72 -3.90
N ARG A 33 -0.02 -7.33 -4.64
CA ARG A 33 -1.45 -7.16 -4.37
C ARG A 33 -1.80 -8.04 -3.19
N SER A 34 -1.53 -7.54 -1.99
CA SER A 34 -2.01 -8.19 -0.78
C SER A 34 -3.52 -8.44 -0.91
N PRO A 35 -4.06 -9.61 -0.52
CA PRO A 35 -5.50 -9.79 -0.37
C PRO A 35 -6.11 -8.82 0.66
N ASP A 36 -5.31 -8.24 1.55
CA ASP A 36 -5.71 -7.14 2.45
C ASP A 36 -5.70 -5.76 1.77
N SER A 37 -5.23 -5.66 0.52
CA SER A 37 -5.18 -4.39 -0.22
C SER A 37 -6.54 -3.96 -0.78
N ASP A 38 -7.48 -4.89 -0.92
CA ASP A 38 -8.85 -4.60 -1.39
C ASP A 38 -9.66 -3.79 -0.35
N ASP A 39 -9.23 -3.73 0.91
CA ASP A 39 -9.87 -2.90 1.95
C ASP A 39 -9.15 -1.55 2.18
N ILE A 40 -8.04 -1.27 1.50
CA ILE A 40 -7.33 0.02 1.69
C ILE A 40 -8.26 1.18 1.35
N GLU A 41 -8.95 1.11 0.22
CA GLU A 41 -9.89 2.16 -0.21
C GLU A 41 -11.05 2.34 0.79
N SER A 42 -11.57 1.25 1.33
CA SER A 42 -12.65 1.27 2.34
C SER A 42 -12.16 1.79 3.71
N VAL A 43 -10.95 1.46 4.13
CA VAL A 43 -10.31 2.01 5.34
C VAL A 43 -10.10 3.52 5.21
N TRP A 44 -9.60 4.00 4.06
CA TRP A 44 -9.45 5.43 3.79
C TRP A 44 -10.79 6.16 3.75
N GLU A 45 -11.80 5.58 3.08
CA GLU A 45 -13.12 6.18 2.99
C GLU A 45 -13.79 6.29 4.37
N LYS A 46 -13.64 5.26 5.20
CA LYS A 46 -14.10 5.26 6.59
C LYS A 46 -13.42 6.35 7.40
N GLU A 47 -12.10 6.46 7.29
CA GLU A 47 -11.34 7.48 8.01
C GLU A 47 -11.75 8.90 7.59
N ILE A 48 -11.86 9.17 6.29
CA ILE A 48 -12.28 10.47 5.76
C ILE A 48 -13.68 10.81 6.28
N THR A 49 -14.61 9.86 6.18
CA THR A 49 -15.98 10.03 6.68
C THR A 49 -16.01 10.35 8.17
N ASP A 50 -15.24 9.64 8.99
CA ASP A 50 -15.19 9.86 10.43
C ASP A 50 -14.57 11.24 10.77
N ARG A 51 -13.54 11.68 10.02
CA ARG A 51 -12.94 13.01 10.18
C ARG A 51 -13.90 14.13 9.80
N VAL A 52 -14.64 13.99 8.69
CA VAL A 52 -15.68 14.95 8.29
C VAL A 52 -16.77 15.03 9.36
N ARG A 53 -17.26 13.88 9.82
CA ARG A 53 -18.27 13.81 10.89
C ARG A 53 -17.81 14.53 12.15
N ALA A 54 -16.55 14.38 12.55
CA ALA A 54 -16.01 15.04 13.73
C ALA A 54 -16.03 16.58 13.62
N VAL A 55 -15.83 17.12 12.42
CA VAL A 55 -15.99 18.56 12.15
C VAL A 55 -17.45 18.98 12.27
N ASP A 56 -18.36 18.23 11.62
CA ASP A 56 -19.80 18.52 11.64
C ASP A 56 -20.38 18.45 13.07
N SER A 57 -19.95 17.47 13.87
CA SER A 57 -20.35 17.32 15.27
C SER A 57 -19.61 18.26 16.24
N LYS A 58 -18.73 19.15 15.74
CA LYS A 58 -17.91 20.06 16.54
C LYS A 58 -17.04 19.36 17.60
N THR A 59 -16.68 18.11 17.36
CA THR A 59 -15.78 17.34 18.23
C THR A 59 -14.33 17.42 17.75
N ALA A 60 -14.10 17.80 16.50
CA ALA A 60 -12.77 18.09 15.99
C ALA A 60 -12.19 19.36 16.64
N MET A 61 -10.93 19.29 17.07
CA MET A 61 -10.17 20.43 17.57
C MET A 61 -9.27 20.99 16.47
N GLY A 62 -9.35 22.30 16.23
CA GLY A 62 -8.40 23.01 15.38
C GLY A 62 -7.14 23.37 16.15
N LEU A 63 -6.00 23.34 15.46
CA LEU A 63 -4.73 23.88 15.95
C LEU A 63 -4.38 25.14 15.15
N GLY A 64 -3.90 26.17 15.84
CA GLY A 64 -3.37 27.36 15.19
C GLY A 64 -2.13 27.00 14.35
N TYR A 65 -2.02 27.59 13.16
CA TYR A 65 -0.95 27.28 12.21
C TYR A 65 0.44 27.40 12.83
N ASP A 66 0.74 28.52 13.50
CA ASP A 66 2.06 28.76 14.09
C ASP A 66 2.41 27.72 15.17
N ALA A 67 1.43 27.35 16.01
CA ALA A 67 1.61 26.33 17.04
C ALA A 67 1.83 24.93 16.44
N ALA A 68 1.13 24.61 15.34
CA ALA A 68 1.33 23.36 14.63
C ALA A 68 2.74 23.29 13.99
N MET A 69 3.21 24.39 13.42
CA MET A 69 4.54 24.47 12.82
C MET A 69 5.66 24.37 13.86
N GLU A 70 5.54 25.05 15.00
CA GLU A 70 6.51 24.98 16.09
C GLU A 70 6.67 23.54 16.61
N GLU A 71 5.56 22.80 16.75
CA GLU A 71 5.58 21.40 17.18
C GLU A 71 6.28 20.48 16.15
N ILE A 72 6.03 20.70 14.86
CA ILE A 72 6.69 19.96 13.78
C ILE A 72 8.20 20.22 13.79
N GLU A 73 8.61 21.49 13.89
CA GLU A 73 10.02 21.85 13.92
C GLU A 73 10.75 21.21 15.11
N LYS A 74 10.16 21.26 16.31
CA LYS A 74 10.70 20.58 17.51
C LYS A 74 10.86 19.08 17.32
N ARG A 75 9.91 18.45 16.65
CA ARG A 75 9.84 16.99 16.54
C ARG A 75 10.77 16.41 15.47
N PHE A 76 11.02 17.14 14.39
CA PHE A 76 11.70 16.61 13.20
C PHE A 76 13.02 17.31 12.84
N THR A 77 13.42 18.36 13.55
CA THR A 77 14.68 19.09 13.27
C THR A 77 15.83 18.66 14.21
N SER A 78 15.93 17.37 14.52
CA SER A 78 17.10 16.78 15.21
C SER A 78 17.99 16.01 14.25
#